data_AF-A0A382QCU8-F1
#
_entry.id   AF-A0A382QCU8-F1
#
_cell.length_a   1.000
_cell.length_b   1.000
_cell.length_c   1.000
_cell.angle_alpha   90.00
_cell.angle_beta   90.00
_cell.angle_gamma   90.00
#
_symmetry.space_group_name_H-M   'P 1'
#
loop_
_entity.id
_entity.type
_entity.pdbx_description
1 polymer ?
#
loop_
_entity_poly.entity_id
_entity_poly.type
_entity_poly.pdbx_seq_one_letter_code
_entity_poly.pdbx_strand_id
1 'polypeptide(L)'
;AECYDDFIHKRFEKIEKHFKCTRDELKAALEQIGRLNPHPGEGKITGRETVVIPDLIIYKREGKWVIRTNDRDIPELAINEMYKDLSAGKSLVEKDKKYLKERVESAGILIQAVQQRRHTLAAVMESIILRQPAFFNGDIDVLDPMKLQDIADEINVDISTVSRSTRGKYVDTPFGIFELKSFFTGTVELGDGQIVSNREAKQSLKDLIEDEDKKNPLTDEQILFLMKDRGFPLARRTIAKYRKQLNIPVARLRRII
;
A
#
# COMPACT_ATOMS: atom_id res chain seq x y z
N ALA A 1 23.46 -21.18 -25.49
CA ALA A 1 23.03 -19.78 -25.60
C ALA A 1 21.99 -19.57 -26.72
N GLU A 2 22.06 -20.31 -27.81
CA GLU A 2 21.29 -20.06 -29.05
C GLU A 2 19.76 -20.14 -28.91
N CYS A 3 19.20 -20.97 -28.03
CA CYS A 3 17.74 -21.07 -27.82
C CYS A 3 17.24 -20.45 -26.50
N TYR A 4 18.08 -19.66 -25.81
CA TYR A 4 17.75 -19.11 -24.49
C TYR A 4 16.55 -18.12 -24.55
N ASP A 5 16.50 -17.27 -25.58
CA ASP A 5 15.40 -16.32 -25.77
C ASP A 5 14.06 -17.04 -26.03
N ASP A 6 14.09 -18.07 -26.89
CA ASP A 6 12.91 -18.88 -27.19
C ASP A 6 12.46 -19.71 -25.97
N PHE A 7 13.39 -20.13 -25.10
CA PHE A 7 13.11 -20.80 -23.83
C PHE A 7 12.41 -19.87 -22.83
N ILE A 8 12.95 -18.66 -22.60
CA ILE A 8 12.34 -17.64 -21.73
C ILE A 8 10.91 -17.33 -22.20
N HIS A 9 10.71 -17.26 -23.51
CA HIS A 9 9.44 -16.92 -24.10
C HIS A 9 8.46 -18.08 -24.27
N LYS A 10 8.80 -19.28 -23.77
CA LYS A 10 8.02 -20.53 -23.89
C LYS A 10 7.64 -20.86 -25.34
N ARG A 11 8.53 -20.58 -26.30
CA ARG A 11 8.34 -20.91 -27.72
C ARG A 11 8.83 -22.33 -28.01
N PHE A 12 8.23 -23.30 -27.33
CA PHE A 12 8.67 -24.70 -27.33
C PHE A 12 8.66 -25.33 -28.74
N GLU A 13 7.71 -24.97 -29.59
CA GLU A 13 7.66 -25.45 -30.99
C GLU A 13 8.90 -25.09 -31.82
N LYS A 14 9.56 -23.96 -31.53
CA LYS A 14 10.81 -23.58 -32.20
C LYS A 14 11.99 -24.39 -31.67
N ILE A 15 11.97 -24.69 -30.37
CA ILE A 15 13.01 -25.49 -29.69
C ILE A 15 12.93 -26.94 -30.18
N GLU A 16 11.72 -27.51 -30.26
CA GLU A 16 11.46 -28.85 -30.83
C GLU A 16 11.99 -28.96 -32.26
N LYS A 17 11.70 -27.96 -33.10
CA LYS A 17 12.19 -27.93 -34.49
C LYS A 17 13.70 -27.77 -34.61
N HIS A 18 14.32 -26.99 -33.72
CA HIS A 18 15.76 -26.74 -33.74
C HIS A 18 16.56 -27.96 -33.27
N PHE A 19 16.12 -28.61 -32.19
CA PHE A 19 16.78 -29.80 -31.61
C PHE A 19 16.27 -31.13 -32.18
N LYS A 20 15.22 -31.11 -33.02
CA LYS A 20 14.56 -32.29 -33.58
C LYS A 20 14.14 -33.31 -32.50
N CYS A 21 13.71 -32.82 -31.35
CA CYS A 21 13.25 -33.64 -30.25
C CYS A 21 11.72 -33.73 -30.23
N THR A 22 11.22 -34.81 -29.64
CA THR A 22 9.79 -34.98 -29.38
C THR A 22 9.35 -34.14 -28.18
N ARG A 23 8.05 -33.85 -28.10
CA ARG A 23 7.47 -33.04 -27.03
C ARG A 23 7.67 -33.66 -25.64
N ASP A 24 7.68 -34.98 -25.56
CA ASP A 24 7.90 -35.72 -24.31
C ASP A 24 9.37 -35.64 -23.85
N GLU A 25 10.32 -35.71 -24.78
CA GLU A 25 11.75 -35.52 -24.48
C GLU A 25 12.05 -34.09 -24.02
N LEU A 26 11.42 -33.09 -24.66
CA LEU A 26 11.55 -31.69 -24.23
C LEU A 26 10.97 -31.50 -22.82
N LYS A 27 9.83 -32.13 -22.51
CA LYS A 27 9.24 -32.08 -21.17
C LYS A 27 10.15 -32.70 -20.11
N ALA A 28 10.73 -33.87 -20.40
CA ALA A 28 11.69 -34.53 -19.51
C ALA A 28 12.93 -33.66 -19.24
N ALA A 29 13.47 -33.01 -20.27
CA ALA A 29 14.60 -32.10 -20.12
C ALA A 29 14.26 -30.85 -19.29
N LEU A 30 13.06 -30.29 -19.48
CA LEU A 30 12.56 -29.15 -18.69
C LEU A 30 12.41 -29.50 -17.21
N GLU A 31 11.93 -30.70 -16.89
CA GLU A 31 11.82 -31.16 -15.50
C GLU A 31 13.20 -31.29 -14.84
N GLN A 32 14.22 -31.76 -15.55
CA GLN A 32 15.58 -31.84 -15.01
C GLN A 32 16.18 -30.45 -14.77
N ILE A 33 16.01 -29.53 -15.71
CA ILE A 33 16.48 -28.14 -15.56
C ILE A 33 15.75 -27.43 -14.42
N GLY A 34 14.44 -27.66 -14.26
CA GLY A 34 13.62 -27.08 -13.19
C GLY A 34 13.99 -27.56 -11.78
N ARG A 35 14.71 -28.69 -11.64
CA ARG A 35 15.23 -29.16 -10.35
C ARG A 35 16.52 -28.46 -9.93
N LEU A 36 17.18 -27.73 -10.84
CA LEU A 36 18.39 -27.00 -10.51
C LEU A 36 18.01 -25.75 -9.71
N ASN A 37 18.75 -25.49 -8.63
CA ASN A 37 18.59 -24.25 -7.88
C ASN A 37 19.23 -23.10 -8.69
N PRO A 38 18.45 -22.12 -9.20
CA PRO A 38 19.01 -20.99 -9.93
C PRO A 38 19.84 -20.04 -9.03
N HIS A 39 19.69 -20.15 -7.70
CA HIS A 39 20.33 -19.30 -6.71
C HIS A 39 20.96 -20.14 -5.59
N PRO A 40 22.06 -20.87 -5.87
CA PRO A 40 22.71 -21.75 -4.90
C PRO A 40 23.30 -21.02 -3.67
N GLY A 41 23.38 -19.69 -3.70
CA GLY A 41 23.87 -18.82 -2.61
C GLY A 41 22.78 -18.10 -1.82
N GLU A 42 21.50 -18.42 -2.01
CA GLU A 42 20.39 -17.87 -1.22
C GLU A 42 20.35 -18.54 0.17
N GLY A 43 21.47 -18.47 0.90
CA GLY A 43 21.51 -18.80 2.32
C GLY A 43 20.57 -17.90 3.10
N LYS A 44 20.24 -18.29 4.35
CA LYS A 44 19.40 -17.51 5.27
C LYS A 44 19.70 -16.03 5.13
N ILE A 45 18.70 -15.26 4.68
CA ILE A 45 18.79 -13.82 4.50
C ILE A 45 19.15 -13.22 5.86
N THR A 46 20.43 -12.93 6.07
CA THR A 46 20.93 -12.14 7.21
C THR A 46 20.89 -10.64 6.88
N GLY A 47 20.07 -10.25 5.92
CA GLY A 47 19.71 -8.85 5.72
C GLY A 47 18.81 -8.45 6.88
N ARG A 48 19.12 -7.33 7.54
CA ARG A 48 18.19 -6.69 8.48
C ARG A 48 16.84 -6.57 7.76
N GLU A 49 15.84 -7.33 8.20
CA GLU A 49 14.47 -7.10 7.78
C GLU A 49 14.20 -5.60 8.00
N THR A 50 13.73 -4.92 6.95
CA THR A 50 13.33 -3.53 7.08
C THR A 50 12.07 -3.50 7.93
N VAL A 51 12.26 -3.45 9.25
CA VAL A 51 11.18 -3.32 10.21
C VAL A 51 10.61 -1.92 10.06
N VAL A 52 9.39 -1.84 9.55
CA VAL A 52 8.63 -0.60 9.50
C VAL A 52 8.13 -0.33 10.91
N ILE A 53 8.58 0.79 11.50
CA ILE A 53 8.04 1.26 12.78
C ILE A 53 6.76 2.05 12.47
N PRO A 54 5.59 1.61 12.95
CA PRO A 54 4.32 2.25 12.68
C PRO A 54 4.22 3.59 13.42
N ASP A 55 3.60 4.59 12.82
CA ASP A 55 3.35 5.91 13.43
C ASP A 55 2.07 5.92 14.28
N LEU A 56 1.13 5.03 13.96
CA LEU A 56 -0.13 4.85 14.69
C LEU A 56 -0.25 3.39 15.14
N ILE A 57 -0.87 3.20 16.30
CA ILE A 57 -1.24 1.88 16.81
C ILE A 57 -2.73 1.92 17.11
N ILE A 58 -3.48 1.00 16.52
CA ILE A 58 -4.91 0.85 16.77
C ILE A 58 -5.20 -0.50 17.44
N TYR A 59 -6.11 -0.48 18.39
CA TYR A 59 -6.59 -1.70 19.03
C TYR A 59 -8.03 -1.51 19.50
N LYS A 60 -8.74 -2.62 19.67
CA LYS A 60 -10.13 -2.61 20.12
C LYS A 60 -10.17 -2.75 21.64
N ARG A 61 -10.87 -1.86 22.33
CA ARG A 61 -11.13 -1.92 23.78
C ARG A 61 -12.61 -1.67 24.02
N GLU A 62 -13.28 -2.57 24.75
CA GLU A 62 -14.70 -2.44 25.09
C GLU A 62 -15.61 -2.20 23.87
N GLY A 63 -15.28 -2.83 22.75
CA GLY A 63 -16.03 -2.69 21.49
C GLY A 63 -15.71 -1.45 20.66
N LYS A 64 -14.90 -0.51 21.17
CA LYS A 64 -14.50 0.72 20.45
C LYS A 64 -13.07 0.64 19.96
N TRP A 65 -12.81 1.27 18.82
CA TRP A 65 -11.45 1.46 18.31
C TRP A 65 -10.75 2.57 19.08
N VAL A 66 -9.57 2.26 19.62
CA VAL A 66 -8.70 3.23 20.29
C VAL A 66 -7.49 3.46 19.42
N ILE A 67 -7.21 4.73 19.11
CA ILE A 67 -6.09 5.16 18.28
C ILE A 67 -5.03 5.78 19.20
N ARG A 68 -3.78 5.30 19.09
CA ARG A 68 -2.63 5.89 19.78
C ARG A 68 -1.55 6.27 18.77
N THR A 69 -0.96 7.44 18.93
CA THR A 69 0.25 7.83 18.19
C THR A 69 1.47 7.17 18.82
N ASN A 70 2.33 6.58 17.99
CA ASN A 70 3.57 5.95 18.41
C ASN A 70 4.70 6.99 18.45
N ASP A 71 4.68 7.83 19.48
CA ASP A 71 5.61 8.95 19.63
C ASP A 71 6.91 8.57 20.36
N ARG A 72 7.50 7.39 20.08
CA ARG A 72 8.72 6.93 20.78
C ARG A 72 9.89 7.92 20.70
N ASP A 73 9.96 8.70 19.62
CA ASP A 73 11.08 9.60 19.35
C ASP A 73 10.86 11.05 19.80
N ILE A 74 9.63 11.42 20.20
CA ILE A 74 9.30 12.81 20.57
C ILE A 74 8.91 12.86 22.05
N PRO A 75 9.78 13.39 22.93
CA PRO A 75 9.45 13.56 24.34
C PRO A 75 8.30 14.57 24.52
N GLU A 76 7.69 14.60 25.69
CA GLU A 76 6.73 15.65 26.03
C GLU A 76 7.45 17.01 26.01
N LEU A 77 7.03 17.88 25.10
CA LEU A 77 7.59 19.21 24.93
C LEU A 77 6.84 20.20 25.82
N ALA A 78 7.56 20.83 26.74
CA ALA A 78 7.05 21.89 27.60
C ALA A 78 8.00 23.09 27.58
N ILE A 79 7.45 24.28 27.74
CA ILE A 79 8.24 25.50 27.94
C ILE A 79 8.58 25.58 29.43
N ASN A 80 9.86 25.71 29.75
CA ASN A 80 10.31 25.89 31.12
C ASN A 80 9.75 27.20 31.72
N GLU A 81 9.07 27.10 32.86
CA GLU A 81 8.37 28.19 33.54
C GLU A 81 9.29 29.36 33.89
N MET A 82 10.55 29.11 34.25
CA MET A 82 11.52 30.16 34.57
C MET A 82 11.70 31.13 33.40
N TYR A 83 11.80 30.64 32.17
CA TYR A 83 11.96 31.49 30.99
C TYR A 83 10.66 32.20 30.61
N LYS A 84 9.52 31.58 30.91
CA LYS A 84 8.19 32.19 30.74
C LYS A 84 8.05 33.39 31.67
N ASP A 85 8.43 33.24 32.93
CA ASP A 85 8.37 34.31 33.94
C ASP A 85 9.38 35.42 33.65
N LEU A 86 10.61 35.07 33.24
CA LEU A 86 11.61 36.03 32.81
C LEU A 86 11.16 36.85 31.59
N SER A 87 10.43 36.24 30.65
CA SER A 87 9.88 36.96 29.48
C SER A 87 8.78 37.96 29.86
N ALA A 88 8.05 37.69 30.96
CA ALA A 88 6.99 38.56 31.48
C ALA A 88 7.51 39.62 32.48
N GLY A 89 8.63 39.35 33.16
CA GLY A 89 9.19 40.19 34.22
C GLY A 89 9.72 41.55 33.77
N LYS A 90 9.90 42.47 34.73
CA LYS A 90 10.47 43.83 34.52
C LYS A 90 11.99 43.92 34.71
N SER A 91 12.66 42.81 35.03
CA SER A 91 14.04 42.82 35.54
C SER A 91 15.13 42.69 34.47
N LEU A 92 14.77 42.57 33.20
CA LEU A 92 15.71 42.39 32.07
C LEU A 92 15.85 43.66 31.25
N VAL A 93 17.02 43.82 30.61
CA VAL A 93 17.26 44.85 29.59
C VAL A 93 16.32 44.62 28.40
N GLU A 94 15.77 45.70 27.84
CA GLU A 94 14.70 45.63 26.83
C GLU A 94 15.04 44.73 25.62
N LYS A 95 16.31 44.73 25.17
CA LYS A 95 16.80 43.86 24.09
C LYS A 95 16.72 42.37 24.45
N ASP A 96 17.17 42.00 25.63
CA ASP A 96 17.20 40.61 26.08
C ASP A 96 15.79 40.09 26.37
N LYS A 97 14.92 40.96 26.91
CA LYS A 97 13.50 40.67 27.10
C LYS A 97 12.79 40.38 25.78
N LYS A 98 13.02 41.23 24.76
CA LYS A 98 12.44 41.04 23.43
C LYS A 98 12.91 39.72 22.80
N TYR A 99 14.21 39.43 22.87
CA TYR A 99 14.76 38.17 22.38
C TYR A 99 14.13 36.95 23.07
N LEU A 100 14.03 36.98 24.40
CA LEU A 100 13.47 35.88 25.17
C LEU A 100 11.98 35.66 24.83
N LYS A 101 11.22 36.74 24.69
CA LYS A 101 9.81 36.68 24.28
C LYS A 101 9.64 36.02 22.91
N GLU A 102 10.43 36.43 21.91
CA GLU A 102 10.40 35.83 20.56
C GLU A 102 10.74 34.34 20.59
N ARG A 103 11.70 33.92 21.43
CA ARG A 103 12.07 32.50 21.60
C ARG A 103 10.99 31.68 22.29
N VAL A 104 10.34 32.23 23.32
CA VAL A 104 9.22 31.59 24.02
C VAL A 104 8.02 31.43 23.08
N GLU A 105 7.68 32.46 22.30
CA GLU A 105 6.61 32.39 21.30
C GLU A 105 6.93 31.36 20.21
N SER A 106 8.16 31.35 19.70
CA SER A 106 8.62 30.35 18.71
C SER A 106 8.53 28.91 19.25
N ALA A 107 8.91 28.71 20.52
CA ALA A 107 8.77 27.41 21.18
C ALA A 107 7.29 27.01 21.33
N GLY A 108 6.42 27.95 21.67
CA GLY A 108 4.97 27.71 21.75
C GLY A 108 4.37 27.26 20.42
N ILE A 109 4.72 27.95 19.32
CA ILE A 109 4.28 27.58 17.96
C ILE A 109 4.76 26.17 17.60
N LEU A 110 6.01 25.81 17.95
CA LEU A 110 6.53 24.48 17.68
C LEU A 110 5.75 23.39 18.43
N ILE A 111 5.47 23.60 19.73
CA ILE A 111 4.70 22.66 20.55
C ILE A 111 3.30 22.49 19.98
N GLN A 112 2.64 23.59 19.64
CA GLN A 112 1.31 23.57 19.01
C GLN A 112 1.33 22.84 17.67
N ALA A 113 2.34 23.06 16.83
CA ALA A 113 2.46 22.38 15.54
C ALA A 113 2.64 20.85 15.70
N VAL A 114 3.41 20.41 16.70
CA VAL A 114 3.56 18.98 17.02
C VAL A 114 2.24 18.38 17.49
N GLN A 115 1.53 19.05 18.40
CA GLN A 115 0.21 18.62 18.86
C GLN A 115 -0.81 18.57 17.72
N GLN A 116 -0.84 19.60 16.87
CA GLN A 116 -1.72 19.65 15.71
C GLN A 116 -1.44 18.49 14.75
N ARG A 117 -0.16 18.17 14.49
CA ARG A 117 0.22 17.03 13.65
C ARG A 117 -0.29 15.72 14.24
N ARG A 118 -0.18 15.50 15.55
CA ARG A 118 -0.72 14.31 16.22
C ARG A 118 -2.23 14.23 16.09
N HIS A 119 -2.90 15.35 16.34
CA HIS A 119 -4.35 15.45 16.25
C HIS A 119 -4.86 15.17 14.84
N THR A 120 -4.27 15.81 13.81
CA THR A 120 -4.63 15.57 12.41
C THR A 120 -4.41 14.11 12.02
N LEU A 121 -3.29 13.50 12.39
CA LEU A 121 -3.01 12.10 12.05
C LEU A 121 -4.02 11.14 12.70
N ALA A 122 -4.37 11.38 13.97
CA ALA A 122 -5.37 10.59 14.68
C ALA A 122 -6.77 10.79 14.08
N ALA A 123 -7.17 12.03 13.77
CA ALA A 123 -8.46 12.35 13.16
C ALA A 123 -8.62 11.73 11.76
N VAL A 124 -7.55 11.76 10.95
CA VAL A 124 -7.52 11.07 9.65
C VAL A 124 -7.76 9.57 9.85
N MET A 125 -7.09 8.95 10.82
CA MET A 125 -7.24 7.52 11.08
C MET A 125 -8.64 7.17 11.60
N GLU A 126 -9.24 8.00 12.45
CA GLU A 126 -10.61 7.82 12.93
C GLU A 126 -11.61 7.82 11.77
N SER A 127 -11.48 8.78 10.86
CA SER A 127 -12.32 8.87 9.67
C SER A 127 -12.10 7.68 8.71
N ILE A 128 -10.85 7.20 8.57
CA ILE A 128 -10.57 5.95 7.82
C ILE A 128 -11.28 4.76 8.45
N ILE A 129 -11.29 4.62 9.79
CA ILE A 129 -11.97 3.52 10.48
C ILE A 129 -13.48 3.57 10.22
N LEU A 130 -14.07 4.76 10.26
CA LEU A 130 -15.50 4.94 10.03
C LEU A 130 -15.92 4.57 8.59
N ARG A 131 -15.07 4.91 7.61
CA ARG A 131 -15.32 4.67 6.18
C ARG A 131 -14.96 3.29 5.68
N GLN A 132 -14.24 2.49 6.48
CA GLN A 132 -13.78 1.15 6.11
C GLN A 132 -14.29 0.07 7.09
N PRO A 133 -15.61 -0.01 7.34
CA PRO A 133 -16.15 -0.93 8.33
C PRO A 133 -15.84 -2.39 7.99
N ALA A 134 -15.81 -2.78 6.71
CA ALA A 134 -15.50 -4.15 6.29
C ALA A 134 -14.09 -4.58 6.73
N PHE A 135 -13.08 -3.76 6.41
CA PHE A 135 -11.69 -3.99 6.80
C PHE A 135 -11.53 -4.12 8.32
N PHE A 136 -12.11 -3.19 9.09
CA PHE A 136 -12.00 -3.21 10.55
C PHE A 136 -12.92 -4.25 11.23
N ASN A 137 -13.84 -4.87 10.51
CA ASN A 137 -14.60 -6.03 11.00
C ASN A 137 -13.91 -7.37 10.69
N GLY A 138 -12.79 -7.36 9.96
CA GLY A 138 -11.95 -8.53 9.71
C GLY A 138 -11.86 -8.95 8.23
N ASP A 139 -12.58 -8.27 7.33
CA ASP A 139 -12.51 -8.55 5.89
C ASP A 139 -11.42 -7.69 5.24
N ILE A 140 -10.15 -8.10 5.43
CA ILE A 140 -8.97 -7.30 5.10
C ILE A 140 -8.73 -7.08 3.60
N ASP A 141 -9.44 -7.83 2.76
CA ASP A 141 -9.35 -7.77 1.31
C ASP A 141 -10.36 -6.80 0.69
N VAL A 142 -11.41 -6.45 1.44
CA VAL A 142 -12.45 -5.51 1.04
C VAL A 142 -12.10 -4.11 1.54
N LEU A 143 -12.04 -3.16 0.62
CA LEU A 143 -11.88 -1.74 0.93
C LEU A 143 -12.91 -0.94 0.15
N ASP A 144 -13.71 -0.18 0.88
CA ASP A 144 -14.66 0.75 0.31
C ASP A 144 -13.92 1.87 -0.43
N PRO A 145 -14.36 2.30 -1.61
CA PRO A 145 -13.69 3.37 -2.33
C PRO A 145 -13.71 4.67 -1.54
N MET A 146 -12.52 5.24 -1.31
CA MET A 146 -12.35 6.44 -0.49
C MET A 146 -11.28 7.35 -1.09
N LYS A 147 -11.64 8.60 -1.36
CA LYS A 147 -10.75 9.63 -1.88
C LYS A 147 -10.17 10.46 -0.72
N LEU A 148 -9.03 11.10 -0.98
CA LEU A 148 -8.43 12.04 -0.03
C LEU A 148 -9.36 13.22 0.27
N GLN A 149 -10.18 13.64 -0.70
CA GLN A 149 -11.18 14.69 -0.54
C GLN A 149 -12.19 14.35 0.56
N ASP A 150 -12.66 13.11 0.59
CA ASP A 150 -13.73 12.70 1.51
C ASP A 150 -13.30 12.85 2.97
N ILE A 151 -12.04 12.52 3.28
CA ILE A 151 -11.44 12.73 4.59
C ILE A 151 -11.19 14.21 4.86
N ALA A 152 -10.69 14.94 3.85
CA ALA A 152 -10.36 16.37 3.97
C ALA A 152 -11.60 17.21 4.36
N ASP A 153 -12.74 16.92 3.75
CA ASP A 153 -14.01 17.58 4.03
C ASP A 153 -14.54 17.24 5.43
N GLU A 154 -14.37 15.98 5.87
CA GLU A 154 -14.85 15.49 7.16
C GLU A 154 -14.08 16.10 8.34
N ILE A 155 -12.76 16.24 8.22
CA ILE A 155 -11.92 16.84 9.26
C ILE A 155 -11.67 18.34 9.05
N ASN A 156 -12.30 18.94 8.03
CA ASN A 156 -12.22 20.35 7.66
C ASN A 156 -10.77 20.87 7.48
N VAL A 157 -9.98 20.17 6.66
CA VAL A 157 -8.61 20.58 6.29
C VAL A 157 -8.40 20.50 4.79
N ASP A 158 -7.36 21.16 4.27
CA ASP A 158 -6.98 20.99 2.88
C ASP A 158 -6.61 19.55 2.53
N ILE A 159 -7.00 19.12 1.31
CA ILE A 159 -6.59 17.84 0.71
C ILE A 159 -5.06 17.66 0.77
N SER A 160 -4.33 18.75 0.58
CA SER A 160 -2.86 18.75 0.61
C SER A 160 -2.32 18.41 2.01
N THR A 161 -3.02 18.80 3.07
CA THR A 161 -2.71 18.48 4.46
C THR A 161 -2.91 16.99 4.72
N VAL A 162 -4.06 16.43 4.29
CA VAL A 162 -4.31 14.97 4.39
C VAL A 162 -3.26 14.17 3.62
N SER A 163 -3.00 14.54 2.36
CA SER A 163 -2.02 13.90 1.49
C SER A 163 -0.60 13.91 2.07
N ARG A 164 -0.17 15.05 2.65
CA ARG A 164 1.14 15.16 3.31
C ARG A 164 1.18 14.38 4.62
N SER A 165 0.09 14.39 5.39
CA SER A 165 0.01 13.72 6.68
C SER A 165 0.00 12.19 6.59
N THR A 166 -0.49 11.61 5.49
CA THR A 166 -0.61 10.15 5.31
C THR A 166 0.57 9.52 4.56
N ARG A 167 1.34 10.32 3.80
CA ARG A 167 2.41 9.80 2.93
C ARG A 167 3.55 9.19 3.73
N GLY A 168 3.84 7.91 3.50
CA GLY A 168 4.91 7.19 4.21
C GLY A 168 4.63 7.04 5.71
N LYS A 169 3.36 7.09 6.10
CA LYS A 169 2.89 6.83 7.46
C LYS A 169 2.21 5.48 7.52
N TYR A 170 2.48 4.77 8.61
CA TYR A 170 2.02 3.41 8.80
C TYR A 170 1.18 3.29 10.07
N VAL A 171 0.18 2.42 10.02
CA VAL A 171 -0.66 2.07 11.15
C VAL A 171 -0.48 0.58 11.47
N ASP A 172 -0.24 0.30 12.74
CA ASP A 172 -0.30 -1.04 13.31
C ASP A 172 -1.73 -1.38 13.65
N THR A 173 -2.26 -2.40 12.98
CA THR A 173 -3.63 -2.89 13.16
C THR A 173 -3.58 -4.33 13.69
N PRO A 174 -4.67 -4.85 14.26
CA PRO A 174 -4.74 -6.27 14.66
C PRO A 174 -4.48 -7.27 13.51
N PHE A 175 -4.54 -6.81 12.25
CA PHE A 175 -4.34 -7.61 11.05
C PHE A 175 -2.95 -7.42 10.41
N GLY A 176 -2.10 -6.57 10.99
CA GLY A 176 -0.77 -6.25 10.48
C GLY A 176 -0.53 -4.75 10.28
N ILE A 177 0.63 -4.42 9.73
CA ILE A 177 1.07 -3.04 9.49
C ILE A 177 0.69 -2.61 8.08
N PHE A 178 -0.03 -1.50 7.95
CA PHE A 178 -0.50 -0.96 6.67
C PHE A 178 -0.08 0.49 6.49
N GLU A 179 0.26 0.89 5.26
CA GLU A 179 0.46 2.29 4.93
C GLU A 179 -0.90 3.00 4.92
N LEU A 180 -1.03 4.17 5.56
CA LEU A 180 -2.30 4.92 5.57
C LEU A 180 -2.77 5.24 4.15
N LYS A 181 -1.83 5.50 3.23
CA LYS A 181 -2.13 5.78 1.82
C LYS A 181 -2.86 4.62 1.12
N SER A 182 -2.65 3.38 1.58
CA SER A 182 -3.23 2.18 0.94
C SER A 182 -4.76 2.09 1.08
N PHE A 183 -5.34 2.73 2.10
CA PHE A 183 -6.79 2.83 2.28
C PHE A 183 -7.46 3.76 1.26
N PHE A 184 -6.70 4.66 0.64
CA PHE A 184 -7.23 5.59 -0.37
C PHE A 184 -7.19 4.93 -1.75
N THR A 185 -8.23 4.16 -2.05
CA THR A 185 -8.33 3.49 -3.34
C THR A 185 -9.02 4.37 -4.37
N GLY A 186 -8.46 4.45 -5.57
CA GLY A 186 -9.12 5.12 -6.69
C GLY A 186 -10.41 4.40 -7.08
N THR A 187 -11.41 5.18 -7.46
CA THR A 187 -12.74 4.75 -7.90
C THR A 187 -12.71 4.30 -9.36
N VAL A 188 -13.28 3.13 -9.67
CA VAL A 188 -13.71 2.77 -11.02
C VAL A 188 -15.24 2.86 -11.03
N GLU A 189 -15.78 3.77 -11.82
CA GLU A 189 -17.23 3.85 -12.05
C GLU A 189 -17.67 2.67 -12.91
N LEU A 190 -18.67 1.94 -12.42
CA LEU A 190 -19.30 0.84 -13.14
C LEU A 190 -20.44 1.36 -14.00
N GLY A 191 -20.79 0.58 -15.03
CA GLY A 191 -21.88 0.93 -15.95
C GLY A 191 -23.26 1.00 -15.30
N ASP A 192 -23.41 0.49 -14.07
CA ASP A 192 -24.63 0.53 -13.25
C ASP A 192 -24.62 1.65 -12.19
N GLY A 193 -23.59 2.50 -12.16
CA GLY A 193 -23.44 3.58 -11.20
C GLY A 193 -22.84 3.18 -9.85
N GLN A 194 -22.50 1.91 -9.64
CA GLN A 194 -21.71 1.50 -8.48
C GLN A 194 -20.27 2.01 -8.64
N ILE A 195 -19.62 2.33 -7.51
CA ILE A 195 -18.22 2.73 -7.47
C ILE A 195 -17.47 1.58 -6.81
N VAL A 196 -16.51 0.98 -7.50
CA VAL A 196 -15.73 -0.15 -6.97
C VAL A 196 -14.24 0.19 -6.95
N SER A 197 -13.52 -0.41 -6.00
CA SER A 197 -12.13 -0.11 -5.74
C SER A 197 -11.21 -0.70 -6.82
N ASN A 198 -10.15 0.04 -7.16
CA ASN A 198 -9.04 -0.47 -7.97
C ASN A 198 -8.40 -1.75 -7.36
N ARG A 199 -8.47 -1.91 -6.03
CA ARG A 199 -7.96 -3.09 -5.33
C ARG A 199 -8.86 -4.30 -5.56
N GLU A 200 -10.17 -4.15 -5.45
CA GLU A 200 -11.14 -5.23 -5.71
C GLU A 200 -11.07 -5.70 -7.16
N ALA A 201 -10.93 -4.77 -8.11
CA ALA A 201 -10.70 -5.11 -9.52
C ALA A 201 -9.41 -5.92 -9.74
N LYS A 202 -8.34 -5.63 -8.97
CA LYS A 202 -7.09 -6.39 -9.01
C LYS A 202 -7.20 -7.75 -8.33
N GLN A 203 -7.93 -7.84 -7.23
CA GLN A 203 -8.15 -9.08 -6.52
C GLN A 203 -8.99 -10.04 -7.37
N SER A 204 -10.12 -9.57 -7.91
CA SER A 204 -10.92 -10.33 -8.86
C SER A 204 -10.10 -10.79 -10.08
N LEU A 205 -9.15 -9.96 -10.56
CA LEU A 205 -8.23 -10.34 -11.63
C LEU A 205 -7.28 -11.45 -11.24
N LYS A 206 -6.79 -11.41 -10.01
CA LYS A 206 -5.94 -12.46 -9.46
C LYS A 206 -6.73 -13.77 -9.34
N ASP A 207 -7.93 -13.72 -8.76
CA ASP A 207 -8.79 -14.89 -8.58
C ASP A 207 -9.16 -15.54 -9.93
N LEU A 208 -9.53 -14.74 -10.93
CA LEU A 208 -9.81 -15.22 -12.30
C LEU A 208 -8.64 -15.95 -12.95
N ILE A 209 -7.42 -15.59 -12.58
CA ILE A 209 -6.19 -16.14 -13.13
C ILE A 209 -5.74 -17.35 -12.32
N GLU A 210 -6.00 -17.37 -11.02
CA GLU A 210 -5.75 -18.54 -10.18
C GLU A 210 -6.67 -19.71 -10.53
N ASP A 211 -7.92 -19.41 -10.89
CA ASP A 211 -8.93 -20.38 -11.33
C ASP A 211 -8.82 -20.79 -12.82
N GLU A 212 -7.84 -20.28 -13.57
CA GLU A 212 -7.74 -20.54 -15.01
C GLU A 212 -7.24 -21.97 -15.34
N ASP A 213 -7.72 -22.53 -16.46
CA ASP A 213 -7.13 -23.76 -17.00
C ASP A 213 -5.69 -23.48 -17.48
N LYS A 214 -4.70 -23.98 -16.74
CA LYS A 214 -3.27 -23.78 -17.05
C LYS A 214 -2.83 -24.42 -18.37
N LYS A 215 -3.61 -25.34 -18.95
CA LYS A 215 -3.36 -25.88 -20.30
C LYS A 215 -3.75 -24.89 -21.40
N ASN A 216 -4.79 -24.08 -21.14
CA ASN A 216 -5.35 -23.08 -22.03
C ASN A 216 -5.58 -21.75 -21.28
N PRO A 217 -4.49 -21.04 -20.90
CA PRO A 217 -4.58 -19.84 -20.07
C PRO A 217 -5.39 -18.75 -20.78
N LEU A 218 -6.14 -17.98 -19.99
CA LEU A 218 -7.06 -16.97 -20.51
C LEU A 218 -6.28 -15.87 -21.22
N THR A 219 -6.72 -15.48 -22.41
CA THR A 219 -6.21 -14.32 -23.13
C THR A 219 -6.70 -13.03 -22.50
N ASP A 220 -6.01 -11.91 -22.72
CA ASP A 220 -6.43 -10.61 -22.19
C ASP A 220 -7.83 -10.19 -22.68
N GLU A 221 -8.29 -10.70 -23.83
CA GLU A 221 -9.64 -10.47 -24.34
C GLU A 221 -10.70 -11.30 -23.59
N GLN A 222 -10.39 -12.55 -23.27
CA GLN A 222 -11.27 -13.39 -22.45
C GLN A 222 -11.36 -12.87 -21.01
N ILE A 223 -10.22 -12.43 -20.44
CA ILE A 223 -10.19 -11.77 -19.14
C ILE A 223 -11.05 -10.50 -19.16
N LEU A 224 -11.00 -9.72 -20.24
CA LEU A 224 -11.83 -8.52 -20.39
C LEU A 224 -13.32 -8.83 -20.36
N PHE A 225 -13.74 -9.89 -21.06
CA PHE A 225 -15.13 -10.33 -21.07
C PHE A 225 -15.59 -10.81 -19.68
N LEU A 226 -14.80 -11.67 -19.03
CA LEU A 226 -15.11 -12.20 -17.69
C LEU A 226 -15.11 -11.10 -16.62
N MET A 227 -14.21 -10.11 -16.74
CA MET A 227 -14.22 -8.93 -15.89
C MET A 227 -15.50 -8.12 -16.05
N LYS A 228 -15.93 -7.90 -17.30
CA LYS A 228 -17.17 -7.18 -17.59
C LYS A 228 -18.38 -7.90 -17.01
N ASP A 229 -18.41 -9.23 -17.10
CA ASP A 229 -19.48 -10.08 -16.54
C ASP A 229 -19.53 -10.05 -15.00
N ARG A 230 -18.35 -10.01 -14.36
CA ARG A 230 -18.22 -9.78 -12.90
C ARG A 230 -18.53 -8.34 -12.47
N GLY A 231 -19.02 -7.50 -13.38
CA GLY A 231 -19.24 -6.09 -13.12
C GLY A 231 -17.92 -5.36 -12.90
N PHE A 232 -17.01 -5.38 -13.87
CA PHE A 232 -15.81 -4.54 -13.90
C PHE A 232 -15.55 -4.13 -15.37
N PRO A 233 -16.12 -3.02 -15.87
CA PRO A 233 -15.95 -2.58 -17.26
C PRO A 233 -14.55 -1.97 -17.46
N LEU A 234 -13.54 -2.84 -17.59
CA LEU A 234 -12.14 -2.44 -17.76
C LEU A 234 -11.74 -2.42 -19.24
N ALA A 235 -10.88 -1.46 -19.59
CA ALA A 235 -10.23 -1.45 -20.90
C ALA A 235 -9.05 -2.45 -20.93
N ARG A 236 -8.74 -2.98 -22.13
CA ARG A 236 -7.61 -3.93 -22.34
C ARG A 236 -6.27 -3.40 -21.81
N ARG A 237 -5.99 -2.10 -21.99
CA ARG A 237 -4.77 -1.45 -21.47
C ARG A 237 -4.74 -1.45 -19.93
N THR A 238 -5.89 -1.32 -19.27
CA THR A 238 -6.01 -1.33 -17.81
C THR A 238 -5.73 -2.72 -17.24
N ILE A 239 -6.25 -3.78 -17.89
CA ILE A 239 -5.95 -5.18 -17.53
C ILE A 239 -4.44 -5.46 -17.66
N ALA A 240 -3.82 -5.06 -18.78
CA ALA A 240 -2.38 -5.22 -18.97
C ALA A 240 -1.56 -4.48 -17.90
N LYS A 241 -1.99 -3.28 -17.49
CA LYS A 241 -1.36 -2.51 -16.41
C LYS A 241 -1.50 -3.22 -15.06
N TYR A 242 -2.69 -3.69 -14.70
CA TYR A 242 -2.92 -4.40 -13.43
C TYR A 242 -2.15 -5.72 -13.35
N ARG A 243 -2.13 -6.50 -14.44
CA ARG A 243 -1.31 -7.71 -14.54
C ARG A 243 0.17 -7.43 -14.27
N LYS A 244 0.73 -6.36 -14.85
CA LYS A 244 2.12 -5.96 -14.59
C LYS A 244 2.35 -5.59 -13.13
N GLN A 245 1.41 -4.88 -12.50
CA GLN A 245 1.51 -4.52 -11.08
C GLN A 245 1.41 -5.74 -10.15
N LEU A 246 0.67 -6.77 -10.55
CA LEU A 246 0.52 -8.04 -9.84
C LEU A 246 1.60 -9.07 -10.21
N ASN A 247 2.59 -8.70 -11.03
CA ASN A 247 3.63 -9.61 -11.56
C ASN A 247 3.07 -10.84 -12.30
N ILE A 248 1.90 -10.73 -12.94
CA ILE A 248 1.27 -11.83 -13.66
C ILE A 248 1.72 -11.84 -15.14
N PRO A 249 2.43 -12.90 -15.60
CA PRO A 249 2.99 -12.98 -16.94
C PRO A 249 1.92 -13.32 -17.99
N VAL A 250 2.14 -12.89 -19.25
CA VAL A 250 1.16 -13.03 -20.37
C VAL A 250 0.65 -14.47 -20.54
N ALA A 251 -0.55 -14.64 -21.10
CA ALA A 251 -1.18 -15.96 -21.28
C ALA A 251 -0.22 -17.04 -21.78
N ARG A 252 0.59 -16.75 -22.82
CA ARG A 252 1.60 -17.68 -23.34
C ARG A 252 2.60 -18.19 -22.29
N LEU A 253 3.03 -17.32 -21.37
CA LEU A 253 3.97 -17.65 -20.30
C LEU A 253 3.32 -18.40 -19.14
N ARG A 254 1.98 -18.36 -19.01
CA ARG A 254 1.24 -19.11 -17.98
C ARG A 254 0.91 -20.53 -18.40
N ARG A 255 1.01 -20.83 -19.70
CA ARG A 255 0.74 -22.17 -20.23
C ARG A 255 1.72 -23.19 -19.63
N ILE A 256 1.16 -24.28 -19.11
CA ILE A 256 1.90 -25.47 -18.65
C ILE A 256 1.73 -26.57 -19.70
N ILE A 257 2.79 -27.36 -19.95
CA ILE A 257 2.80 -28.54 -20.82
C ILE A 257 2.59 -29.81 -19.99
#